data_AF-A0A2W1ES10-F1
#
_entry.id   AF-A0A2W1ES10-F1
#
_cell.length_a   1.000
_cell.length_b   1.000
_cell.length_c   1.000
_cell.angle_alpha   90.00
_cell.angle_beta   90.00
_cell.angle_gamma   90.00
#
_symmetry.space_group_name_H-M   'P 1'
#
loop_
_entity.id
_entity.type
_entity.pdbx_description
1 polymer ?
#
loop_
_entity_poly.entity_id
_entity_poly.type
_entity_poly.pdbx_seq_one_letter_code
_entity_poly.pdbx_strand_id
1 'polypeptide(L)'
;MEAPIDVVPSVEAPAATHDDSTTKAALTPPTSEDNDKRFERMSSELSDIDSDDGEDIEPDHYFEGGKIPVFKPTMEQFHNFKRFIDKIDKYGMKSGIVKVIPPPEW
;
A
#
# COMPACT_ATOMS: atom_id res chain seq x y z
N MET A 1 -1.80 -34.54 -37.67
CA MET A 1 -2.79 -34.71 -36.60
C MET A 1 -3.07 -33.34 -36.05
N GLU A 2 -4.28 -32.82 -36.24
CA GLU A 2 -5.03 -32.04 -35.25
C GLU A 2 -6.35 -31.64 -35.93
N ALA A 3 -7.44 -32.10 -35.33
CA ALA A 3 -8.81 -31.96 -35.82
C ALA A 3 -9.39 -30.59 -35.41
N PRO A 4 -10.35 -30.03 -36.17
CA PRO A 4 -10.99 -28.77 -35.82
C PRO A 4 -11.87 -28.94 -34.57
N ILE A 5 -11.73 -28.05 -33.60
CA ILE A 5 -12.65 -28.01 -32.45
C ILE A 5 -13.98 -27.37 -32.88
N ASP A 6 -15.03 -28.17 -32.75
CA ASP A 6 -16.41 -27.91 -33.13
C ASP A 6 -17.12 -27.00 -32.11
N VAL A 7 -17.84 -25.99 -32.61
CA VAL A 7 -18.66 -25.05 -31.83
C VAL A 7 -20.01 -25.71 -31.56
N VAL A 8 -20.33 -26.01 -30.29
CA VAL A 8 -21.68 -26.45 -29.90
C VAL A 8 -22.50 -25.29 -29.30
N PRO A 9 -23.72 -25.04 -29.77
CA PRO A 9 -24.63 -24.03 -29.21
C PRO A 9 -25.53 -24.61 -28.10
N SER A 10 -25.89 -23.73 -27.16
CA SER A 10 -27.13 -23.61 -26.34
C SER A 10 -28.00 -24.84 -26.03
N VAL A 11 -28.33 -25.06 -24.75
CA VAL A 11 -29.64 -25.62 -24.35
C VAL A 11 -30.17 -25.02 -23.03
N GLU A 12 -31.46 -24.71 -23.06
CA GLU A 12 -32.31 -24.06 -22.07
C GLU A 12 -32.88 -25.06 -21.00
N ALA A 13 -33.40 -24.53 -19.88
CA ALA A 13 -33.85 -25.18 -18.62
C ALA A 13 -35.16 -26.04 -18.73
N PRO A 14 -35.69 -26.76 -17.67
CA PRO A 14 -36.36 -26.14 -16.49
C PRO A 14 -36.47 -26.93 -15.13
N ALA A 15 -36.76 -26.17 -14.06
CA ALA A 15 -37.63 -26.39 -12.88
C ALA A 15 -37.50 -27.59 -11.89
N ALA A 16 -37.33 -27.27 -10.60
CA ALA A 16 -38.13 -27.84 -9.50
C ALA A 16 -38.25 -26.84 -8.34
N THR A 17 -39.48 -26.42 -8.10
CA THR A 17 -40.03 -25.63 -6.99
C THR A 17 -39.84 -26.30 -5.64
N HIS A 18 -39.62 -25.53 -4.57
CA HIS A 18 -40.22 -25.77 -3.25
C HIS A 18 -40.60 -24.41 -2.65
N ASP A 19 -41.91 -24.24 -2.47
CA ASP A 19 -42.57 -23.16 -1.76
C ASP A 19 -42.60 -23.53 -0.26
N ASP A 20 -42.19 -22.62 0.62
CA ASP A 20 -42.92 -22.44 1.88
C ASP A 20 -42.80 -20.97 2.31
N SER A 21 -43.96 -20.32 2.28
CA SER A 21 -44.18 -18.93 2.62
C SER A 21 -44.25 -18.75 4.13
N THR A 22 -43.36 -17.96 4.75
CA THR A 22 -43.65 -17.35 6.06
C THR A 22 -42.91 -16.01 6.27
N THR A 23 -43.68 -15.02 6.71
CA THR A 23 -43.35 -13.71 7.30
C THR A 23 -42.82 -12.56 6.43
N LYS A 24 -43.76 -11.65 6.13
CA LYS A 24 -43.54 -10.19 5.99
C LYS A 24 -42.64 -9.61 7.10
N ALA A 25 -41.59 -8.89 6.71
CA ALA A 25 -41.10 -7.66 7.35
C ALA A 25 -40.03 -7.08 6.41
N ALA A 26 -40.35 -6.02 5.66
CA ALA A 26 -40.11 -4.66 6.09
C ALA A 26 -38.65 -4.22 5.91
N LEU A 27 -38.49 -3.35 4.90
CA LEU A 27 -37.68 -2.14 4.95
C LEU A 27 -36.19 -2.29 4.63
N THR A 28 -35.83 -1.56 3.58
CA THR A 28 -34.53 -0.95 3.26
C THR A 28 -33.44 -1.14 4.31
N PRO A 29 -32.20 -1.48 3.88
CA PRO A 29 -31.07 -1.55 4.80
C PRO A 29 -30.99 -0.27 5.66
N PRO A 30 -30.80 -0.40 6.99
CA PRO A 30 -30.76 0.73 7.90
C PRO A 30 -29.65 1.69 7.49
N THR A 31 -29.96 2.96 7.70
CA THR A 31 -29.16 4.14 7.32
C THR A 31 -27.67 4.00 7.57
N SER A 32 -26.93 4.56 6.60
CA SER A 32 -25.48 4.63 6.47
C SER A 32 -24.80 5.62 7.43
N GLU A 33 -25.32 5.80 8.67
CA GLU A 33 -24.97 6.94 9.54
C GLU A 33 -24.22 6.57 10.84
N ASP A 34 -23.62 5.37 10.92
CA ASP A 34 -22.78 4.95 12.06
C ASP A 34 -21.45 4.33 11.58
N ASN A 35 -20.72 5.03 10.71
CA ASN A 35 -19.35 4.63 10.36
C ASN A 35 -18.35 5.79 10.51
N ASP A 36 -18.80 7.03 10.43
CA ASP A 36 -17.92 8.22 10.44
C ASP A 36 -17.21 8.42 11.79
N LYS A 37 -17.85 8.06 12.90
CA LYS A 37 -17.28 8.26 14.26
C LYS A 37 -16.23 7.22 14.65
N ARG A 38 -16.22 6.04 14.02
CA ARG A 38 -15.17 5.04 14.26
C ARG A 38 -13.93 5.32 13.44
N PHE A 39 -14.11 5.81 12.21
CA PHE A 39 -13.01 6.11 11.31
C PHE A 39 -12.13 7.25 11.84
N GLU A 40 -12.74 8.34 12.34
CA GLU A 40 -12.01 9.48 12.90
C GLU A 40 -11.16 9.10 14.13
N ARG A 41 -11.70 8.28 15.05
CA ARG A 41 -10.96 7.84 16.24
C ARG A 41 -9.79 6.91 15.92
N MET A 42 -9.91 6.08 14.88
CA MET A 42 -8.83 5.21 14.43
C MET A 42 -7.76 5.95 13.63
N SER A 43 -8.13 7.03 12.93
CA SER A 43 -7.17 7.85 12.19
C SER A 43 -6.25 8.67 13.12
N SER A 44 -6.75 9.12 14.28
CA SER A 44 -5.96 9.91 15.23
C SER A 44 -4.93 9.08 16.01
N GLU A 45 -5.25 7.84 16.45
CA GLU A 45 -4.31 7.01 17.23
C GLU A 45 -3.21 6.36 16.38
N LEU A 46 -3.40 6.23 15.07
CA LEU A 46 -2.36 5.69 14.17
C LEU A 46 -1.36 6.75 13.69
N SER A 47 -1.64 8.03 13.92
CA SER A 47 -0.76 9.13 13.51
C SER A 47 0.37 9.42 14.52
N ASP A 48 0.26 8.93 15.76
CA ASP A 48 1.22 9.21 16.85
C ASP A 48 2.32 8.12 16.99
N ILE A 49 2.13 6.96 16.36
CA ILE A 49 3.01 5.78 16.51
C ILE A 49 4.24 5.78 15.58
N ASP A 50 4.33 6.71 14.61
CA ASP A 50 5.51 6.89 13.76
C ASP A 50 6.51 7.91 14.32
N SER A 51 6.45 8.15 15.63
CA SER A 51 7.60 8.72 16.36
C SER A 51 8.71 7.66 16.47
N ASP A 52 9.15 7.08 15.35
CA ASP A 52 10.40 6.31 15.29
C ASP A 52 11.49 7.34 15.58
N ASP A 53 12.07 7.20 16.78
CA ASP A 53 13.31 7.82 17.27
C ASP A 53 14.45 7.45 16.32
N GLY A 54 14.36 8.00 15.12
CA GLY A 54 15.05 7.55 13.95
C GLY A 54 15.65 8.77 13.33
N GLU A 55 16.93 8.98 13.62
CA GLU A 55 17.71 10.14 13.17
C GLU A 55 17.31 10.59 11.76
N ASP A 56 16.94 11.86 11.62
CA ASP A 56 16.60 12.44 10.31
C ASP A 56 17.87 12.46 9.46
N ILE A 57 17.88 11.64 8.40
CA ILE A 57 19.07 11.45 7.58
C ILE A 57 19.09 12.52 6.51
N GLU A 58 20.03 13.45 6.62
CA GLU A 58 20.26 14.49 5.63
C GLU A 58 21.28 14.05 4.56
N PRO A 59 21.16 14.56 3.32
CA PRO A 59 22.15 14.30 2.28
C PRO A 59 23.48 15.00 2.59
N ASP A 60 24.59 14.27 2.38
CA ASP A 60 25.96 14.76 2.54
C ASP A 60 26.29 15.89 1.54
N HIS A 61 25.83 15.72 0.28
CA HIS A 61 25.91 16.76 -0.74
C HIS A 61 24.90 16.50 -1.86
N TYR A 62 24.74 17.45 -2.77
CA TYR A 62 23.94 17.28 -3.98
C TYR A 62 24.82 17.27 -5.23
N PHE A 63 24.63 16.27 -6.08
CA PHE A 63 25.31 16.11 -7.36
C PHE A 63 24.55 16.83 -8.50
N GLU A 64 25.24 17.08 -9.61
CA GLU A 64 24.68 17.68 -10.84
C GLU A 64 24.00 19.06 -10.64
N GLY A 65 24.64 19.92 -9.84
CA GLY A 65 24.16 21.29 -9.61
C GLY A 65 22.98 21.38 -8.64
N GLY A 66 22.86 20.45 -7.69
CA GLY A 66 21.83 20.51 -6.64
C GLY A 66 20.65 19.56 -6.84
N LYS A 67 20.64 18.74 -7.90
CA LYS A 67 19.47 17.95 -8.28
C LYS A 67 19.40 16.60 -7.61
N ILE A 68 20.56 15.95 -7.44
CA ILE A 68 20.62 14.55 -6.99
C ILE A 68 21.20 14.52 -5.58
N PRO A 69 20.42 14.19 -4.53
CA PRO A 69 20.92 14.06 -3.17
C PRO A 69 21.84 12.83 -3.06
N VAL A 70 22.98 13.02 -2.42
CA VAL A 70 23.99 11.98 -2.17
C VAL A 70 24.10 11.72 -0.68
N PHE A 71 23.97 10.46 -0.29
CA PHE A 71 24.05 10.02 1.09
C PHE A 71 25.28 9.15 1.31
N LYS A 72 25.94 9.35 2.46
CA LYS A 72 27.08 8.54 2.95
C LYS A 72 26.76 8.04 4.35
N PRO A 73 25.91 7.00 4.49
CA PRO A 73 25.55 6.45 5.78
C PRO A 73 26.76 5.86 6.51
N THR A 74 26.71 5.91 7.85
CA THR A 74 27.60 5.14 8.72
C THR A 74 27.24 3.65 8.67
N MET A 75 28.12 2.78 9.17
CA MET A 75 27.88 1.34 9.16
C MET A 75 26.66 0.92 10.00
N GLU A 76 26.37 1.65 11.08
CA GLU A 76 25.16 1.46 11.90
C GLU A 76 23.88 1.84 11.16
N GLN A 77 23.90 2.96 10.43
CA GLN A 77 22.76 3.40 9.62
C GLN A 77 22.54 2.46 8.42
N PHE A 78 23.63 2.00 7.81
CA PHE A 78 23.56 1.13 6.64
C PHE A 78 23.21 -0.33 6.98
N HIS A 79 23.47 -0.78 8.21
CA HIS A 79 23.18 -2.15 8.67
C HIS A 79 21.72 -2.55 8.41
N ASN A 80 20.78 -1.63 8.62
CA ASN A 80 19.38 -1.82 8.24
C ASN A 80 19.05 -0.95 7.02
N PHE A 81 19.50 -1.41 5.84
CA PHE A 81 19.30 -0.69 4.58
C PHE A 81 17.84 -0.33 4.30
N LYS A 82 16.89 -1.20 4.66
CA LYS A 82 15.46 -0.91 4.46
C LYS A 82 15.02 0.32 5.28
N ARG A 83 15.34 0.35 6.57
CA ARG A 83 15.04 1.51 7.44
C ARG A 83 15.74 2.78 6.94
N PHE A 84 16.98 2.65 6.45
CA PHE A 84 17.71 3.77 5.85
C PHE A 84 17.00 4.32 4.61
N ILE A 85 16.58 3.46 3.68
CA ILE A 85 15.84 3.85 2.49
C ILE A 85 14.50 4.50 2.85
N ASP A 86 13.74 3.92 3.77
CA ASP A 86 12.45 4.46 4.21
C ASP A 86 12.62 5.92 4.72
N LYS A 87 13.74 6.24 5.40
CA LYS A 87 14.05 7.61 5.86
C LYS A 87 14.45 8.58 4.75
N ILE A 88 15.21 8.12 3.75
CA ILE A 88 15.68 8.98 2.65
C ILE A 88 14.73 9.03 1.45
N ASP A 89 13.67 8.20 1.44
CA ASP A 89 12.68 8.12 0.37
C ASP A 89 12.06 9.50 0.06
N LYS A 90 11.83 10.33 1.10
CA LYS A 90 11.36 11.71 0.94
C LYS A 90 12.21 12.56 -0.01
N TYR A 91 13.52 12.28 -0.08
CA TYR A 91 14.43 12.97 -1.00
C TYR A 91 14.35 12.34 -2.40
N GLY A 92 14.19 11.02 -2.50
CA GLY A 92 13.97 10.31 -3.76
C GLY A 92 12.69 10.75 -4.45
N MET A 93 11.59 10.92 -3.70
CA MET A 93 10.32 11.42 -4.23
C MET A 93 10.42 12.85 -4.76
N LYS A 94 11.32 13.67 -4.21
CA LYS A 94 11.56 15.06 -4.67
C LYS A 94 12.50 15.13 -5.88
N SER A 95 13.53 14.30 -5.90
CA SER A 95 14.62 14.34 -6.89
C SER A 95 14.48 13.32 -8.03
N GLY A 96 13.60 12.34 -7.89
CA GLY A 96 13.43 11.19 -8.79
C GLY A 96 14.47 10.08 -8.59
N ILE A 97 15.66 10.41 -8.09
CA ILE A 97 16.74 9.46 -7.80
C ILE A 97 17.62 9.96 -6.67
N VAL A 98 18.01 9.06 -5.78
CA VAL A 98 19.02 9.31 -4.75
C VAL A 98 20.28 8.50 -5.05
N LYS A 99 21.44 9.02 -4.63
CA LYS A 99 22.70 8.29 -4.68
C LYS A 99 23.11 7.91 -3.27
N VAL A 100 23.40 6.64 -3.03
CA VAL A 100 23.90 6.15 -1.74
C VAL A 100 25.30 5.60 -1.95
N ILE A 101 26.26 6.12 -1.19
CA ILE A 101 27.64 5.63 -1.18
C ILE A 101 27.79 4.72 0.04
N PRO A 102 28.13 3.44 -0.14
CA PRO A 102 28.29 2.51 0.97
C PRO A 102 29.41 2.93 1.93
N PRO A 103 29.31 2.60 3.23
CA PRO A 103 30.43 2.73 4.16
C PRO A 103 31.59 1.83 3.73
N PRO A 104 32.85 2.19 4.06
CA PRO A 104 34.04 1.46 3.61
C PRO A 104 34.20 0.06 4.20
N GLU A 105 33.46 -0.25 5.27
CA GLU A 105 33.50 -1.56 5.95
C GLU A 105 32.53 -2.59 5.33
N TRP A 106 31.70 -2.19 4.35
CA TRP A 106 30.80 -3.06 3.60
C TRP A 106 31.46 -3.63 2.34
#